data_AF-A0A1H7UP87-F1
#
_entry.id   AF-A0A1H7UP87-F1
#
_cell.length_a   1.000
_cell.length_b   1.000
_cell.length_c   1.000
_cell.angle_alpha   90.00
_cell.angle_beta   90.00
_cell.angle_gamma   90.00
#
_symmetry.space_group_name_H-M   'P 1'
#
loop_
_entity.id
_entity.type
_entity.pdbx_description
1 polymer ?
#
loop_
_entity_poly.entity_id
_entity_poly.type
_entity_poly.pdbx_seq_one_letter_code
_entity_poly.pdbx_strand_id
1 'polypeptide(L)'
;MNNTSLEILYKHLISSLWEELLFFIPDNKVSNEFLDNHREIELEKLQNKVMVIDYHMGPILYGTSRDNNLIIFKGSTLKKSTRQLLNAKASSDEMEFNYILELYYEQVECLYFITNWLNENIKQVLPQEDSIKGLFKLQYNFHKTHFETILKQFYPDMQSLPKGNFNIGKSLETSFPHLSNLFYTRDKQNLVPGVSDLQENILEILPTSTNQKTLIRKSKEQPIISDSEAEIILLKRIFKIGS
;
A
#
# COMPACT_ATOMS: atom_id res chain seq x y z
N MET A 1 20.59 22.53 0.63
CA MET A 1 21.22 22.12 -0.65
C MET A 1 20.22 22.45 -1.76
N ASN A 2 20.66 23.11 -2.85
CA ASN A 2 19.79 23.35 -3.99
C ASN A 2 19.75 22.08 -4.84
N ASN A 3 18.57 21.46 -4.95
CA ASN A 3 18.37 20.25 -5.75
C ASN A 3 18.51 20.59 -7.24
N THR A 4 19.06 19.67 -8.05
CA THR A 4 19.11 19.84 -9.52
C THR A 4 17.72 19.68 -10.13
N SER A 5 17.50 20.20 -11.36
CA SER A 5 16.22 20.06 -12.07
C SER A 5 15.78 18.59 -12.23
N LEU A 6 16.74 17.69 -12.42
CA LEU A 6 16.50 16.25 -12.57
C LEU A 6 16.18 15.57 -11.23
N GLU A 7 16.80 16.00 -10.14
CA GLU A 7 16.48 15.49 -8.80
C GLU A 7 15.06 15.91 -8.37
N ILE A 8 14.65 17.15 -8.69
CA ILE A 8 13.28 17.63 -8.46
C ILE A 8 12.30 16.80 -9.28
N LEU A 9 12.63 16.54 -10.55
CA LEU A 9 11.83 15.68 -11.41
C LEU A 9 11.69 14.29 -10.79
N TYR A 10 12.78 13.66 -10.36
CA TYR A 10 12.75 12.33 -9.74
C TYR A 10 11.81 12.29 -8.53
N LYS A 11 11.94 13.24 -7.59
CA LYS A 11 11.04 13.33 -6.42
C LYS A 11 9.56 13.46 -6.83
N HIS A 12 9.28 14.24 -7.87
CA HIS A 12 7.92 14.37 -8.40
C HIS A 12 7.40 13.08 -9.06
N LEU A 13 8.26 12.36 -9.77
CA LEU A 13 7.92 11.09 -10.40
C LEU A 13 7.63 10.01 -9.35
N ILE A 14 8.45 9.92 -8.29
CA ILE A 14 8.27 8.97 -7.18
C ILE A 14 7.01 9.27 -6.39
N SER A 15 6.77 10.52 -6.00
CA SER A 15 5.52 10.91 -5.33
C SER A 15 4.31 10.52 -6.18
N SER A 16 4.30 10.88 -7.47
CA SER A 16 3.22 10.53 -8.39
C SER A 16 3.00 9.02 -8.53
N LEU A 17 4.05 8.22 -8.36
CA LEU A 17 4.01 6.77 -8.49
C LEU A 17 3.46 6.09 -7.23
N TRP A 18 3.82 6.56 -6.04
CA TRP A 18 3.41 5.99 -4.74
C TRP A 18 2.10 6.57 -4.19
N GLU A 19 1.75 7.80 -4.53
CA GLU A 19 0.53 8.47 -4.06
C GLU A 19 -0.73 7.66 -4.41
N GLU A 20 -1.66 7.53 -3.47
CA GLU A 20 -2.91 6.77 -3.63
C GLU A 20 -2.70 5.28 -3.97
N LEU A 21 -1.55 4.71 -3.59
CA LEU A 21 -1.32 3.28 -3.70
C LEU A 21 -2.14 2.55 -2.63
N LEU A 22 -3.13 1.78 -3.06
CA LEU A 22 -3.87 0.83 -2.24
C LEU A 22 -3.03 -0.39 -1.94
N PHE A 23 -2.98 -0.78 -0.68
CA PHE A 23 -2.31 -1.99 -0.25
C PHE A 23 -3.00 -2.63 0.95
N PHE A 24 -2.61 -3.87 1.20
CA PHE A 24 -3.15 -4.69 2.26
C PHE A 24 -2.04 -5.59 2.80
N ILE A 25 -1.92 -5.67 4.13
CA ILE A 25 -0.95 -6.56 4.79
C ILE A 25 -1.72 -7.64 5.55
N PRO A 26 -1.62 -8.92 5.16
CA PRO A 26 -2.23 -10.00 5.93
C PRO A 26 -1.58 -10.14 7.29
N ASP A 27 -2.37 -10.51 8.30
CA ASP A 27 -1.84 -11.06 9.55
C ASP A 27 -1.35 -12.50 9.29
N ASN A 28 -0.25 -12.59 8.56
CA ASN A 28 0.55 -13.80 8.48
C ASN A 28 1.77 -13.61 9.40
N LYS A 29 2.11 -14.64 10.17
CA LYS A 29 3.29 -14.66 11.06
C LYS A 29 4.60 -14.74 10.26
N VAL A 30 4.74 -13.92 9.22
CA VAL A 30 5.93 -13.87 8.38
C VAL A 30 6.92 -12.94 9.07
N SER A 31 7.83 -13.54 9.84
CA SER A 31 9.09 -12.87 10.19
C SER A 31 9.80 -12.54 8.88
N ASN A 32 10.09 -11.26 8.70
CA ASN A 32 10.78 -10.74 7.54
C ASN A 32 11.95 -9.91 8.08
N GLU A 33 13.15 -10.14 7.54
CA GLU A 33 14.37 -9.39 7.87
C GLU A 33 14.15 -7.87 7.83
N PHE A 34 13.28 -7.40 6.93
CA PHE A 34 12.85 -5.99 6.90
C PHE A 34 12.16 -5.54 8.20
N LEU A 35 11.21 -6.33 8.71
CA LEU A 35 10.49 -6.03 9.96
C LEU A 35 11.40 -6.15 11.17
N ASP A 36 12.33 -7.11 11.15
CA ASP A 36 13.32 -7.28 12.22
C ASP A 36 14.26 -6.07 12.33
N ASN A 37 14.55 -5.42 11.20
CA ASN A 37 15.34 -4.20 11.10
C ASN A 37 14.53 -2.91 11.31
N HIS A 38 13.20 -2.98 11.32
CA HIS A 38 12.28 -1.85 11.46
C HIS A 38 11.21 -2.11 12.53
N ARG A 39 11.66 -2.46 13.75
CA ARG A 39 10.78 -2.81 14.89
C ARG A 39 9.86 -1.68 15.35
N GLU A 40 10.20 -0.45 14.96
CA GLU A 40 9.42 0.75 15.21
C GLU A 40 8.15 0.85 14.36
N ILE A 41 8.05 0.08 13.27
CA ILE A 41 6.82 -0.01 12.49
C ILE A 41 5.84 -0.87 13.27
N GLU A 42 4.79 -0.25 13.80
CA GLU A 42 3.69 -0.95 14.47
C GLU A 42 2.81 -1.67 13.44
N LEU A 43 3.32 -2.75 12.86
CA LEU A 43 2.69 -3.48 11.76
C LEU A 43 1.28 -3.98 12.14
N GLU A 44 1.08 -4.32 13.41
CA GLU A 44 -0.22 -4.69 13.98
C GLU A 44 -1.31 -3.63 13.72
N LYS A 45 -0.93 -2.34 13.64
CA LYS A 45 -1.88 -1.25 13.32
C LYS A 45 -2.30 -1.25 11.84
N LEU A 46 -1.49 -1.84 10.95
CA LEU A 46 -1.69 -1.87 9.49
C LEU A 46 -2.27 -3.20 8.97
N GLN A 47 -2.05 -4.29 9.71
CA GLN A 47 -2.52 -5.62 9.33
C GLN A 47 -4.04 -5.71 9.24
N ASN A 48 -4.50 -6.60 8.36
CA ASN A 48 -5.93 -6.90 8.17
C ASN A 48 -6.79 -5.67 7.84
N LYS A 49 -6.18 -4.62 7.30
CA LYS A 49 -6.85 -3.40 6.87
C LYS A 49 -6.41 -3.02 5.45
N VAL A 50 -7.36 -2.49 4.69
CA VAL A 50 -7.03 -1.83 3.42
C VAL A 50 -6.48 -0.47 3.76
N MET A 51 -5.28 -0.22 3.30
CA MET A 51 -4.56 1.03 3.49
C MET A 51 -4.38 1.69 2.14
N VAL A 52 -4.25 3.01 2.16
CA VAL A 52 -3.85 3.81 1.01
C VAL A 52 -2.64 4.65 1.41
N ILE A 53 -1.68 4.79 0.53
CA ILE A 53 -0.50 5.64 0.75
C ILE A 53 -0.86 7.08 0.42
N ASP A 54 -0.71 7.96 1.40
CA ASP A 54 -0.43 9.37 1.17
C ASP A 54 1.08 9.52 1.14
N TYR A 55 1.66 10.07 0.08
CA TYR A 55 3.12 10.09 -0.07
C TYR A 55 3.82 10.92 1.02
N HIS A 56 3.13 11.92 1.59
CA HIS A 56 3.68 12.79 2.60
C HIS A 56 3.38 12.31 4.03
N MET A 57 2.20 11.72 4.24
CA MET A 57 1.74 11.26 5.55
C MET A 57 1.96 9.75 5.77
N GLY A 58 2.33 9.02 4.73
CA GLY A 58 2.47 7.57 4.74
C GLY A 58 1.13 6.82 4.71
N PRO A 59 1.11 5.57 5.21
CA PRO A 59 -0.10 4.76 5.26
C PRO A 59 -1.26 5.39 6.03
N ILE A 60 -2.41 5.53 5.37
CA ILE A 60 -3.68 5.92 6.00
C ILE A 60 -4.76 4.86 5.72
N LEU A 61 -5.72 4.74 6.65
CA LEU A 61 -6.79 3.75 6.54
C LEU A 61 -7.70 4.11 5.36
N TYR A 62 -7.99 3.12 4.51
CA TYR A 62 -9.01 3.30 3.47
C TYR A 62 -10.41 3.22 4.09
N GLY A 63 -11.21 4.27 3.90
CA GLY A 63 -12.62 4.30 4.23
C GLY A 63 -13.48 4.15 2.97
N THR A 64 -14.58 3.39 3.04
CA THR A 64 -15.48 3.16 1.91
C THR A 64 -16.16 4.44 1.39
N SER A 65 -16.24 5.48 2.21
CA SER A 65 -16.73 6.81 1.84
C SER A 65 -15.66 7.76 1.27
N ARG A 66 -14.40 7.30 1.11
CA ARG A 66 -13.32 8.11 0.54
C ARG A 66 -13.64 8.49 -0.90
N ASP A 67 -13.25 9.71 -1.29
CA ASP A 67 -13.25 10.09 -2.69
C ASP A 67 -12.18 9.28 -3.46
N ASN A 68 -12.64 8.35 -4.30
CA ASN A 68 -11.80 7.48 -5.11
C ASN A 68 -11.37 8.12 -6.45
N ASN A 69 -11.73 9.38 -6.69
CA ASN A 69 -11.36 10.10 -7.92
C ASN A 69 -9.84 10.05 -8.15
N LEU A 70 -9.03 10.22 -7.10
CA LEU A 70 -7.57 10.22 -7.24
C LEU A 70 -7.03 8.87 -7.71
N ILE A 71 -7.57 7.76 -7.19
CA ILE A 71 -7.23 6.40 -7.65
C ILE A 71 -7.66 6.21 -9.11
N ILE A 72 -8.86 6.68 -9.49
CA ILE A 72 -9.38 6.59 -10.86
C ILE A 72 -8.50 7.40 -11.83
N PHE A 73 -8.03 8.57 -11.41
CA PHE A 73 -7.18 9.44 -12.23
C PHE A 73 -5.70 9.01 -12.26
N LYS A 74 -5.30 8.01 -11.48
CA LYS A 74 -3.92 7.50 -11.42
C LYS A 74 -3.33 7.20 -12.80
N GLY A 75 -4.10 6.58 -13.70
CA GLY A 75 -3.66 6.33 -15.07
C GLY A 75 -3.29 7.60 -15.85
N SER A 76 -3.97 8.72 -15.61
CA SER A 76 -3.64 10.02 -16.22
C SER A 76 -2.38 10.63 -15.59
N THR A 77 -2.21 10.48 -14.27
CA THR A 77 -1.02 10.91 -13.52
C THR A 77 0.23 10.19 -14.04
N LEU A 78 0.18 8.87 -14.19
CA LEU A 78 1.31 8.08 -14.69
C LEU A 78 1.67 8.43 -16.15
N LYS A 79 0.67 8.68 -17.01
CA LYS A 79 0.91 9.20 -18.37
C LYS A 79 1.62 10.55 -18.36
N LYS A 80 1.28 11.44 -17.41
CA LYS A 80 1.98 12.72 -17.23
C LYS A 80 3.44 12.49 -16.82
N SER A 81 3.71 11.53 -15.92
CA SER A 81 5.07 11.11 -15.55
C SER A 81 5.88 10.65 -16.76
N THR A 82 5.31 9.81 -17.65
CA THR A 82 5.97 9.41 -18.91
C THR A 82 6.32 10.61 -19.79
N ARG A 83 5.40 11.58 -19.94
CA ARG A 83 5.66 12.80 -20.73
C ARG A 83 6.78 13.64 -20.13
N GLN A 84 6.83 13.76 -18.80
CA GLN A 84 7.90 14.49 -18.12
C GLN A 84 9.27 13.84 -18.36
N LEU A 85 9.35 12.50 -18.33
CA LEU A 85 10.58 11.76 -18.67
C LEU A 85 10.99 11.98 -20.13
N LEU A 86 10.04 11.94 -21.07
CA LEU A 86 10.33 12.20 -22.49
C LEU A 86 10.88 13.62 -22.70
N ASN A 87 10.30 14.61 -22.02
CA ASN A 87 10.79 15.99 -22.09
C ASN A 87 12.20 16.10 -21.49
N ALA A 88 12.45 15.47 -20.34
CA ALA A 88 13.75 15.48 -19.70
C ALA A 88 14.83 14.81 -20.58
N LYS A 89 14.50 13.67 -21.21
CA LYS A 89 15.38 13.01 -22.18
C LYS A 89 15.81 13.94 -23.31
N ALA A 90 14.93 14.82 -23.77
CA ALA A 90 15.23 15.76 -24.85
C ALA A 90 16.02 16.99 -24.39
N SER A 91 16.04 17.32 -23.11
CA SER A 91 16.57 18.59 -22.58
C SER A 91 17.76 18.47 -21.63
N SER A 92 18.15 17.26 -21.25
CA SER A 92 19.15 17.01 -20.21
C SER A 92 20.36 16.24 -20.75
N ASP A 93 21.45 16.25 -19.98
CA ASP A 93 22.61 15.39 -20.26
C ASP A 93 22.19 13.91 -20.25
N GLU A 94 22.72 13.14 -21.20
CA GLU A 94 22.34 11.74 -21.41
C GLU A 94 22.71 10.86 -20.22
N MET A 95 23.89 11.07 -19.63
CA MET A 95 24.37 10.27 -18.51
C MET A 95 23.53 10.56 -17.25
N GLU A 96 23.29 11.84 -16.96
CA GLU A 96 22.45 12.23 -15.83
C GLU A 96 20.99 11.76 -15.99
N PHE A 97 20.44 11.86 -17.19
CA PHE A 97 19.10 11.37 -17.49
C PHE A 97 19.00 9.86 -17.31
N ASN A 98 19.95 9.10 -17.86
CA ASN A 98 19.96 7.64 -17.77
C ASN A 98 20.03 7.17 -16.32
N TYR A 99 20.86 7.83 -15.49
CA TYR A 99 20.92 7.54 -14.05
C TYR A 99 19.55 7.70 -13.36
N ILE A 100 18.86 8.83 -13.59
CA ILE A 100 17.53 9.07 -13.01
C ILE A 100 16.48 8.10 -13.55
N LEU A 101 16.56 7.77 -14.84
CA LEU A 101 15.67 6.80 -15.47
C LEU A 101 15.83 5.41 -14.85
N GLU A 102 17.06 4.95 -14.57
CA GLU A 102 17.31 3.67 -13.90
C GLU A 102 16.70 3.64 -12.50
N LEU A 103 16.91 4.68 -11.69
CA LEU A 103 16.29 4.78 -10.36
C LEU A 103 14.77 4.75 -10.42
N TYR A 104 14.20 5.48 -11.38
CA TYR A 104 12.74 5.51 -11.56
C TYR A 104 12.21 4.16 -12.04
N TYR A 105 12.90 3.51 -12.98
CA TYR A 105 12.54 2.21 -13.51
C TYR A 105 12.44 1.15 -12.39
N GLU A 106 13.41 1.12 -11.48
CA GLU A 106 13.38 0.21 -10.32
C GLU A 106 12.09 0.36 -9.50
N GLN A 107 11.64 1.61 -9.28
CA GLN A 107 10.41 1.89 -8.54
C GLN A 107 9.15 1.49 -9.33
N VAL A 108 9.15 1.71 -10.65
CA VAL A 108 8.03 1.29 -11.52
C VAL A 108 7.91 -0.24 -11.54
N GLU A 109 9.03 -0.95 -11.65
CA GLU A 109 9.09 -2.41 -11.63
C GLU A 109 8.60 -2.96 -10.28
N CYS A 110 9.09 -2.38 -9.17
CA CYS A 110 8.67 -2.74 -7.81
C CYS A 110 7.16 -2.59 -7.62
N LEU A 111 6.59 -1.45 -8.01
CA LEU A 111 5.15 -1.22 -7.85
C LEU A 111 4.30 -2.01 -8.82
N TYR A 112 4.78 -2.29 -10.04
CA TYR A 112 4.11 -3.24 -10.91
C TYR A 112 4.03 -4.63 -10.25
N PHE A 113 5.14 -5.11 -9.66
CA PHE A 113 5.15 -6.38 -8.93
C PHE A 113 4.17 -6.39 -7.75
N ILE A 114 4.22 -5.37 -6.89
CA ILE A 114 3.34 -5.26 -5.69
C ILE A 114 1.87 -5.25 -6.11
N THR A 115 1.51 -4.40 -7.08
CA THR A 115 0.12 -4.26 -7.52
C THR A 115 -0.40 -5.51 -8.23
N ASN A 116 0.46 -6.22 -8.97
CA ASN A 116 0.13 -7.52 -9.54
C ASN A 116 -0.13 -8.56 -8.44
N TRP A 117 0.78 -8.67 -7.47
CA TRP A 117 0.60 -9.60 -6.35
C TRP A 117 -0.69 -9.32 -5.58
N LEU A 118 -0.97 -8.06 -5.27
CA LEU A 118 -2.21 -7.66 -4.59
C LEU A 118 -3.45 -8.04 -5.41
N ASN A 119 -3.47 -7.75 -6.71
CA ASN A 119 -4.60 -8.10 -7.58
C ASN A 119 -4.88 -9.63 -7.60
N GLU A 120 -3.84 -10.44 -7.68
CA GLU A 120 -3.98 -11.90 -7.74
C GLU A 120 -4.37 -12.52 -6.39
N ASN A 121 -3.92 -11.93 -5.27
CA ASN A 121 -4.06 -12.54 -3.95
C ASN A 121 -5.15 -11.92 -3.08
N ILE A 122 -5.67 -10.73 -3.38
CA ILE A 122 -6.63 -10.03 -2.50
C ILE A 122 -7.88 -10.85 -2.15
N LYS A 123 -8.35 -11.70 -3.08
CA LYS A 123 -9.53 -12.56 -2.88
C LYS A 123 -9.31 -13.63 -1.81
N GLN A 124 -8.08 -14.10 -1.65
CA GLN A 124 -7.73 -15.13 -0.67
C GLN A 124 -7.56 -14.52 0.73
N VAL A 125 -7.42 -13.20 0.78
CA VAL A 125 -6.88 -12.49 1.92
C VAL A 125 -7.96 -11.69 2.65
N LEU A 126 -8.99 -11.20 1.96
CA LEU A 126 -10.22 -10.73 2.62
C LEU A 126 -11.49 -11.00 1.81
N PRO A 127 -12.63 -11.20 2.51
CA PRO A 127 -13.95 -10.99 1.93
C PRO A 127 -14.20 -9.48 1.74
N GLN A 128 -13.51 -8.87 0.77
CA GLN A 128 -13.71 -7.47 0.39
C GLN A 128 -14.97 -7.30 -0.46
N GLU A 129 -15.63 -6.15 -0.32
CA GLU A 129 -16.65 -5.67 -1.26
C GLU A 129 -16.09 -5.66 -2.69
N ASP A 130 -16.94 -5.93 -3.69
CA ASP A 130 -16.52 -5.98 -5.09
C ASP A 130 -15.99 -4.63 -5.61
N SER A 131 -16.42 -3.53 -4.99
CA SER A 131 -15.90 -2.18 -5.21
C SER A 131 -14.38 -2.10 -4.95
N ILE A 132 -13.93 -2.59 -3.79
CA ILE A 132 -12.52 -2.56 -3.38
C ILE A 132 -11.68 -3.49 -4.26
N LYS A 133 -12.19 -4.69 -4.59
CA LYS A 133 -11.54 -5.58 -5.57
C LYS A 133 -11.37 -4.89 -6.93
N GLY A 134 -12.38 -4.13 -7.34
CA GLY A 134 -12.34 -3.31 -8.55
C GLY A 134 -11.21 -2.28 -8.52
N LEU A 135 -11.00 -1.61 -7.39
CA LEU A 135 -9.90 -0.65 -7.21
C LEU A 135 -8.53 -1.30 -7.30
N PHE A 136 -8.31 -2.45 -6.65
CA PHE A 136 -7.04 -3.21 -6.78
C PHE A 136 -6.75 -3.60 -8.23
N LYS A 137 -7.77 -4.09 -8.95
CA LYS A 137 -7.65 -4.43 -10.37
C LYS A 137 -7.34 -3.20 -11.23
N LEU A 138 -8.01 -2.08 -10.96
CA LEU A 138 -7.80 -0.83 -11.69
C LEU A 138 -6.37 -0.32 -11.48
N GLN A 139 -5.90 -0.30 -10.24
CA GLN A 139 -4.53 0.05 -9.88
C GLN A 139 -3.51 -0.82 -10.61
N TYR A 140 -3.67 -2.15 -10.57
CA TYR A 140 -2.81 -3.07 -11.31
C TYR A 140 -2.74 -2.71 -12.80
N ASN A 141 -3.89 -2.48 -13.45
CA ASN A 141 -3.92 -2.13 -14.86
C ASN A 141 -3.17 -0.82 -15.17
N PHE A 142 -3.27 0.18 -14.29
CA PHE A 142 -2.54 1.44 -14.46
C PHE A 142 -1.04 1.26 -14.33
N HIS A 143 -0.58 0.54 -13.31
CA HIS A 143 0.85 0.28 -13.11
C HIS A 143 1.43 -0.63 -14.19
N LYS A 144 0.69 -1.65 -14.63
CA LYS A 144 1.05 -2.49 -15.78
C LYS A 144 1.23 -1.67 -17.05
N THR A 145 0.24 -0.86 -17.40
CA THR A 145 0.28 -0.02 -18.60
C THR A 145 1.46 0.94 -18.55
N HIS A 146 1.73 1.51 -17.37
CA HIS A 146 2.85 2.42 -17.17
C HIS A 146 4.19 1.71 -17.33
N PHE A 147 4.39 0.55 -16.69
CA PHE A 147 5.58 -0.27 -16.84
C PHE A 147 5.85 -0.65 -18.30
N GLU A 148 4.85 -1.20 -19.00
CA GLU A 148 4.95 -1.54 -20.42
C GLU A 148 5.27 -0.32 -21.29
N THR A 149 4.75 0.86 -20.93
CA THR A 149 5.06 2.12 -21.62
C THR A 149 6.50 2.54 -21.40
N ILE A 150 7.01 2.47 -20.17
CA ILE A 150 8.42 2.79 -19.87
C ILE A 150 9.36 1.87 -20.66
N LEU A 151 9.09 0.56 -20.66
CA LEU A 151 9.85 -0.41 -21.46
C LEU A 151 9.86 -0.02 -22.95
N LYS A 152 8.69 0.21 -23.53
CA LYS A 152 8.57 0.54 -24.95
C LYS A 152 9.28 1.83 -25.33
N GLN A 153 9.27 2.85 -24.48
CA GLN A 153 9.79 4.19 -24.80
C GLN A 153 11.29 4.32 -24.52
N PHE A 154 11.80 3.64 -23.49
CA PHE A 154 13.16 3.86 -23.01
C PHE A 154 14.06 2.63 -23.15
N TYR A 155 13.49 1.43 -23.31
CA TYR A 155 14.22 0.16 -23.43
C TYR A 155 13.71 -0.67 -24.63
N PRO A 156 13.80 -0.15 -25.87
CA PRO A 156 13.30 -0.85 -27.05
C PRO A 156 14.09 -2.12 -27.39
N ASP A 157 15.34 -2.22 -26.93
CA ASP A 157 16.16 -3.42 -27.02
C ASP A 157 16.24 -4.09 -25.64
N MET A 158 15.87 -5.37 -25.56
CA MET A 158 15.93 -6.13 -24.30
C MET A 158 17.35 -6.26 -23.74
N GLN A 159 18.40 -6.05 -24.54
CA GLN A 159 19.77 -6.05 -24.05
C GLN A 159 20.10 -4.82 -23.19
N SER A 160 19.32 -3.74 -23.35
CA SER A 160 19.47 -2.48 -22.60
C SER A 160 18.68 -2.45 -21.29
N LEU A 161 17.91 -3.51 -20.99
CA LEU A 161 17.15 -3.62 -19.74
C LEU A 161 18.10 -3.62 -18.54
N PRO A 162 17.87 -2.78 -17.52
CA PRO A 162 18.53 -2.91 -16.25
C PRO A 162 18.28 -4.33 -15.72
N LYS A 163 19.30 -4.97 -15.13
CA LYS A 163 19.12 -6.29 -14.52
C LYS A 163 18.11 -6.15 -13.37
N GLY A 164 16.89 -6.63 -13.58
CA GLY A 164 15.77 -6.54 -12.64
C GLY A 164 16.10 -7.22 -11.32
N ASN A 165 16.59 -6.43 -10.37
CA ASN A 165 17.03 -6.86 -9.04
C ASN A 165 16.43 -5.95 -7.95
N PHE A 166 15.24 -5.38 -8.21
CA PHE A 166 14.62 -4.47 -7.24
C PHE A 166 14.40 -5.18 -5.90
N ASN A 167 14.71 -4.47 -4.82
CA ASN A 167 14.42 -4.93 -3.47
C ASN A 167 13.29 -4.08 -2.89
N ILE A 168 12.19 -4.74 -2.49
CA ILE A 168 10.99 -4.04 -1.98
C ILE A 168 11.33 -3.21 -0.74
N GLY A 169 12.11 -3.76 0.20
CA GLY A 169 12.54 -3.05 1.40
C GLY A 169 13.35 -1.79 1.08
N LYS A 170 14.37 -1.93 0.23
CA LYS A 170 15.19 -0.78 -0.23
C LYS A 170 14.37 0.25 -1.00
N SER A 171 13.40 -0.18 -1.80
CA SER A 171 12.51 0.70 -2.55
C SER A 171 11.62 1.52 -1.64
N LEU A 172 11.08 0.89 -0.58
CA LEU A 172 10.31 1.56 0.46
C LEU A 172 11.16 2.55 1.24
N GLU A 173 12.36 2.15 1.69
CA GLU A 173 13.29 3.03 2.41
C GLU A 173 13.70 4.26 1.57
N THR A 174 13.99 4.05 0.28
CA THR A 174 14.37 5.13 -0.63
C THR A 174 13.21 6.10 -0.88
N SER A 175 11.99 5.57 -0.99
CA SER A 175 10.80 6.38 -1.26
C SER A 175 10.27 7.08 -0.01
N PHE A 176 10.50 6.48 1.16
CA PHE A 176 10.04 6.94 2.47
C PHE A 176 11.18 6.85 3.50
N PRO A 177 12.18 7.75 3.44
CA PRO A 177 13.35 7.71 4.34
C PRO A 177 13.01 7.96 5.83
N HIS A 178 11.77 8.35 6.12
CA HIS A 178 11.26 8.61 7.46
C HIS A 178 10.05 7.74 7.81
N LEU A 179 9.90 6.58 7.16
CA LEU A 179 8.76 5.68 7.38
C LEU A 179 8.63 5.28 8.86
N SER A 180 9.76 5.07 9.55
CA SER A 180 9.85 4.90 11.00
C SER A 180 9.24 6.06 11.81
N ASN A 181 9.53 7.30 11.44
CA ASN A 181 9.06 8.50 12.13
C ASN A 181 7.54 8.70 12.01
N LEU A 182 6.92 8.19 10.95
CA LEU A 182 5.47 8.26 10.75
C LEU A 182 4.69 7.48 11.83
N PHE A 183 5.31 6.44 12.41
CA PHE A 183 4.71 5.66 13.50
C PHE A 183 5.00 6.26 14.88
N TYR A 184 6.10 6.99 15.06
CA TYR A 184 6.44 7.64 16.34
C TYR A 184 5.57 8.86 16.69
N THR A 185 5.03 9.58 15.70
CA THR A 185 4.36 10.87 15.96
C THR A 185 2.88 10.79 16.34
N ARG A 186 2.24 9.61 16.29
CA ARG A 186 0.77 9.52 16.49
C ARG A 186 0.31 9.37 17.95
N ASP A 187 1.23 9.16 18.90
CA ASP A 187 0.91 9.12 20.34
C ASP A 187 0.87 10.49 21.02
N LYS A 188 1.13 11.58 20.29
CA LYS A 188 0.88 12.93 20.78
C LYS A 188 -0.28 13.57 20.01
N GLN A 189 -1.43 13.56 20.67
CA GLN A 189 -2.57 14.42 20.39
C GLN A 189 -2.10 15.80 19.93
N ASN A 190 -2.30 16.10 18.65
CA ASN A 190 -2.43 17.47 18.17
C ASN A 190 -3.76 17.55 17.45
N LEU A 191 -4.80 17.81 18.26
CA LEU A 191 -5.93 18.61 17.82
C LEU A 191 -5.36 19.84 17.13
N VAL A 192 -5.61 19.98 15.82
CA VAL A 192 -5.43 21.27 15.15
C VAL A 192 -6.47 22.21 15.77
N PRO A 193 -6.06 23.31 16.42
CA PRO A 193 -7.01 24.34 16.82
C PRO A 193 -7.42 25.09 15.55
N GLY A 194 -8.69 24.97 15.15
CA GLY A 194 -9.20 25.79 14.04
C GLY A 194 -10.26 25.18 13.12
N VAL A 195 -10.94 24.09 13.49
CA VAL A 195 -12.14 23.62 12.76
C VAL A 195 -13.25 23.23 13.74
N SER A 196 -13.52 24.10 14.74
CA SER A 196 -14.63 23.90 15.68
C SER A 196 -15.92 24.63 15.32
N ASP A 197 -15.95 25.45 14.27
CA ASP A 197 -17.08 26.39 14.04
C ASP A 197 -18.01 26.03 12.86
N LEU A 198 -18.07 24.76 12.42
CA LEU A 198 -19.00 24.38 11.33
C LEU A 198 -19.78 23.08 11.54
N GLN A 199 -19.95 22.60 12.78
CA GLN A 199 -20.89 21.50 13.08
C GLN A 199 -21.73 21.70 14.35
N GLU A 200 -21.88 22.93 14.84
CA GLU A 200 -23.00 23.27 15.72
C GLU A 200 -24.19 23.65 14.86
N ASN A 201 -24.96 22.65 14.45
CA ASN A 201 -26.39 22.70 14.17
C ASN A 201 -26.73 21.45 13.38
N ILE A 202 -27.22 20.42 14.08
CA ILE A 202 -28.32 19.53 13.67
C ILE A 202 -28.37 18.38 14.69
N LEU A 203 -29.46 18.40 15.47
CA LEU A 203 -30.08 17.29 16.24
C LEU A 203 -29.73 17.14 17.73
N GLU A 204 -30.18 18.10 18.54
CA GLU A 204 -30.97 17.73 19.73
C GLU A 204 -32.45 17.60 19.32
N ILE A 205 -32.97 16.37 19.26
CA ILE A 205 -34.31 16.02 19.78
C ILE A 205 -34.24 14.56 20.25
N LEU A 206 -34.17 14.36 21.57
CA LEU A 206 -34.49 13.09 22.24
C LEU A 206 -36.00 12.79 22.10
N PRO A 207 -36.42 11.52 22.22
CA PRO A 207 -36.96 11.13 23.51
C PRO A 207 -36.45 9.80 24.05
N THR A 208 -36.23 9.85 25.35
CA THR A 208 -35.91 8.83 26.33
C THR A 208 -36.96 7.70 26.38
N SER A 209 -36.50 6.46 26.54
CA SER A 209 -37.28 5.42 27.22
C SER A 209 -36.39 4.32 27.80
N THR A 210 -36.14 4.45 29.11
CA THR A 210 -36.33 3.44 30.16
C THR A 210 -35.70 2.03 30.03
N ASN A 211 -34.74 1.77 30.93
CA ASN A 211 -34.43 0.53 31.65
C ASN A 211 -34.39 -0.81 30.89
N GLN A 212 -33.22 -1.48 30.90
CA GLN A 212 -33.00 -2.69 31.72
C GLN A 212 -31.57 -3.24 31.59
N LYS A 213 -31.06 -3.70 32.74
CA LYS A 213 -29.82 -4.44 32.96
C LYS A 213 -29.69 -5.65 32.03
N THR A 214 -28.49 -5.93 31.52
CA THR A 214 -27.91 -7.30 31.54
C THR A 214 -26.41 -7.29 31.26
N LEU A 215 -25.64 -7.68 32.29
CA LEU A 215 -24.28 -8.17 32.15
C LEU A 215 -24.30 -9.49 31.36
N ILE A 216 -23.76 -9.51 30.15
CA ILE A 216 -23.52 -10.76 29.42
C ILE A 216 -22.08 -11.20 29.70
N ARG A 217 -21.94 -12.23 30.53
CA ARG A 217 -20.70 -13.00 30.74
C ARG A 217 -20.34 -13.70 29.42
N LYS A 218 -19.13 -13.48 28.89
CA LYS A 218 -18.55 -14.32 27.83
C LYS A 218 -18.33 -15.73 28.36
N SER A 219 -19.13 -16.70 27.91
CA SER A 219 -18.81 -18.12 28.05
C SER A 219 -17.63 -18.45 27.14
N LYS A 220 -16.58 -19.07 27.71
CA LYS A 220 -15.50 -19.67 26.93
C LYS A 220 -16.06 -20.91 26.25
N GLU A 221 -16.24 -20.88 24.93
CA GLU A 221 -16.47 -22.10 24.16
C GLU A 221 -15.16 -22.91 24.16
N GLN A 222 -15.23 -24.13 24.72
CA GLN A 222 -14.13 -25.09 24.62
C GLN A 222 -14.18 -25.75 23.25
N PRO A 223 -13.03 -25.96 22.58
CA PRO A 223 -12.99 -26.63 21.29
C PRO A 223 -13.56 -28.06 21.40
N ILE A 224 -14.33 -28.46 20.39
CA ILE A 224 -15.13 -29.70 20.35
C ILE A 224 -14.25 -30.96 20.26
N ILE A 225 -12.97 -30.80 19.88
CA ILE A 225 -11.99 -31.88 19.75
C ILE A 225 -10.66 -31.44 20.34
N SER A 226 -9.92 -32.39 20.88
CA SER A 226 -8.57 -32.17 21.39
C SER A 226 -7.56 -31.96 20.25
N ASP A 227 -6.46 -31.25 20.53
CA ASP A 227 -5.40 -31.00 19.54
C ASP A 227 -4.83 -32.31 18.96
N SER A 228 -4.72 -33.36 19.78
CA SER A 228 -4.30 -34.70 19.34
C SER A 228 -5.27 -35.35 18.36
N GLU A 229 -6.58 -35.13 18.54
CA GLU A 229 -7.59 -35.65 17.60
C GLU A 229 -7.57 -34.86 16.28
N ALA A 230 -7.35 -33.55 16.35
CA ALA A 230 -7.20 -32.70 15.18
C ALA A 230 -5.97 -33.10 14.35
N GLU A 231 -4.85 -33.41 15.00
CA GLU A 231 -3.61 -33.86 14.36
C GLU A 231 -3.81 -35.20 13.61
N ILE A 232 -4.45 -36.18 14.25
CA ILE A 232 -4.76 -37.46 13.62
C ILE A 232 -5.66 -37.29 12.39
N ILE A 233 -6.68 -36.41 12.49
CA ILE A 233 -7.58 -36.12 11.38
C ILE A 233 -6.82 -35.46 10.22
N LEU A 234 -5.93 -34.52 10.50
CA LEU A 234 -5.10 -33.85 9.48
C LEU A 234 -4.14 -34.81 8.78
N LEU A 235 -3.42 -35.63 9.55
CA LEU A 235 -2.47 -36.61 9.02
C LEU A 235 -3.17 -37.64 8.13
N LYS A 236 -4.33 -38.14 8.56
CA LYS A 236 -5.08 -39.15 7.79
C LYS A 236 -5.76 -38.58 6.55
N ARG A 237 -6.32 -37.37 6.64
CA ARG A 237 -7.18 -36.80 5.59
C ARG A 237 -6.42 -36.01 4.53
N ILE A 238 -5.36 -35.30 4.93
CA ILE A 238 -4.55 -34.47 4.02
C ILE A 238 -3.32 -35.23 3.56
N PHE A 239 -2.59 -35.87 4.48
CA PHE A 239 -1.29 -36.46 4.17
C PHE A 239 -1.38 -37.94 3.77
N LYS A 240 -2.55 -38.59 3.93
CA LYS A 240 -2.79 -40.02 3.65
C LYS A 240 -1.76 -40.95 4.31
N ILE A 241 -1.17 -40.53 5.42
CA ILE A 241 -0.27 -41.36 6.21
C ILE A 241 -1.14 -42.08 7.24
N GLY A 242 -1.21 -43.40 7.13
CA GLY A 242 -1.82 -44.26 8.15
C GLY A 242 -0.74 -44.74 9.12
N SER A 243 -1.07 -44.72 10.40
CA SER A 243 -0.34 -45.40 11.48
C SER A 243 -0.21 -46.90 11.21
#